data_AF-A0AAD4Y150-F1
#
_entry.id   AF-A0AAD4Y150-F1
#
_cell.length_a   1.000
_cell.length_b   1.000
_cell.length_c   1.000
_cell.angle_alpha   90.00
_cell.angle_beta   90.00
_cell.angle_gamma   90.00
#
_symmetry.space_group_name_H-M   'P 1'
#
loop_
_entity.id
_entity.type
_entity.pdbx_description
1 polymer ?
#
loop_
_entity_poly.entity_id
_entity_poly.type
_entity_poly.pdbx_seq_one_letter_code
_entity_poly.pdbx_strand_id
1 'polypeptide(L)'
;MSCINLPNVLPGSPSKTRGQIQVILGPMFSGKSTELMRRVRRFQIAQYKCLVIKYARDTRYSSLFSTHDRNTMEALPACLLRDVIQDAQGVAVIGIDEGQFFPDIVEFCENMANSGKTVIVAALDGTFQRKAFGTILNLVPLAESVVKLTAVCMECFREAAYTKRLGVEKEVEVIGGADKYHSVCRLCYFKKPSGQPAVLDSEENKENCPMTLGKPAEAAGVRKLFATHQIRQCSQAN
;
A
#
# COMPACT_ATOMS: atom_id res chain seq x y z
N MET A 1 -25.95 -39.42 0.67
CA MET A 1 -24.59 -39.08 0.20
C MET A 1 -24.74 -38.02 -0.90
N SER A 2 -24.81 -36.76 -0.51
CA SER A 2 -25.04 -35.64 -1.44
C SER A 2 -23.69 -35.07 -1.87
N CYS A 3 -23.24 -35.46 -3.05
CA CYS A 3 -22.09 -34.87 -3.73
C CYS A 3 -22.46 -33.43 -4.11
N ILE A 4 -21.88 -32.44 -3.43
CA ILE A 4 -21.99 -31.04 -3.85
C ILE A 4 -21.09 -30.89 -5.08
N ASN A 5 -21.71 -30.89 -6.26
CA ASN A 5 -21.07 -30.45 -7.50
C ASN A 5 -20.85 -28.94 -7.40
N LEU A 6 -19.60 -28.50 -7.20
CA LEU A 6 -19.19 -27.16 -7.59
C LEU A 6 -18.82 -27.18 -9.08
N PRO A 7 -19.56 -26.50 -9.97
CA PRO A 7 -19.12 -26.34 -11.35
C PRO A 7 -18.03 -25.27 -11.43
N ASN A 8 -17.10 -25.44 -12.37
CA ASN A 8 -16.10 -24.46 -12.85
C ASN A 8 -14.69 -24.49 -12.24
N VAL A 9 -14.06 -25.67 -12.16
CA VAL A 9 -12.60 -25.72 -12.22
C VAL A 9 -12.20 -25.95 -13.68
N LEU A 10 -11.68 -24.92 -14.36
CA LEU A 10 -11.17 -25.05 -15.72
C LEU A 10 -10.05 -26.11 -15.79
N PRO A 11 -9.95 -26.90 -16.87
CA PRO A 11 -8.88 -27.87 -17.04
C PRO A 11 -7.51 -27.16 -17.04
N GLY A 12 -6.73 -27.37 -15.97
CA GLY A 12 -5.42 -26.72 -15.75
C GLY A 12 -5.29 -25.94 -14.44
N SER A 13 -6.39 -25.71 -13.70
CA SER A 13 -6.32 -25.11 -12.37
C SER A 13 -5.84 -26.15 -11.34
N PRO A 14 -4.97 -25.81 -10.37
CA PRO A 14 -4.42 -26.76 -9.40
C PRO A 14 -5.53 -27.60 -8.73
N SER A 15 -5.39 -28.93 -8.75
CA SER A 15 -6.46 -29.88 -8.34
C SER A 15 -6.79 -29.88 -6.84
N LYS A 16 -6.13 -29.03 -6.06
CA LYS A 16 -6.51 -28.65 -4.69
C LYS A 16 -6.40 -27.14 -4.62
N THR A 17 -7.52 -26.46 -4.34
CA THR A 17 -7.52 -25.04 -3.98
C THR A 17 -6.71 -24.89 -2.69
N ARG A 18 -5.44 -24.50 -2.82
CA ARG A 18 -4.65 -24.01 -1.68
C ARG A 18 -4.89 -22.52 -1.64
N GLY A 19 -5.74 -22.10 -0.70
CA GLY A 19 -5.82 -20.68 -0.40
C GLY A 19 -4.49 -20.20 0.17
N GLN A 20 -4.30 -18.89 0.14
CA GLN A 20 -3.10 -18.24 0.63
C GLN A 20 -3.38 -16.78 0.94
N ILE A 21 -2.57 -16.19 1.81
CA ILE A 21 -2.52 -14.78 2.14
C ILE A 21 -1.16 -14.22 1.71
N GLN A 22 -1.20 -13.18 0.90
CA GLN A 22 -0.02 -12.41 0.49
C GLN A 22 -0.14 -10.99 1.03
N VAL A 23 0.86 -10.52 1.76
CA VAL A 23 0.88 -9.17 2.35
C VAL A 23 1.96 -8.33 1.70
N ILE A 24 1.56 -7.16 1.20
CA ILE A 24 2.42 -6.13 0.60
C ILE A 24 2.41 -4.92 1.53
N LEU A 25 3.47 -4.79 2.31
CA LEU A 25 3.70 -3.72 3.27
C LEU A 25 4.58 -2.61 2.67
N GLY A 26 4.67 -1.48 3.37
CA GLY A 26 5.59 -0.39 3.04
C GLY A 26 5.00 0.98 3.36
N PRO A 27 5.81 2.05 3.28
CA PRO A 27 5.33 3.40 3.52
C PRO A 27 4.37 3.87 2.42
N MET A 28 3.85 5.09 2.54
CA MET A 28 3.21 5.75 1.42
C MET A 28 4.21 5.91 0.26
N PHE A 29 3.68 5.97 -0.97
CA PHE A 29 4.45 6.17 -2.21
C PHE A 29 5.43 5.04 -2.59
N SER A 30 5.38 3.87 -1.92
CA SER A 30 6.18 2.69 -2.30
C SER A 30 5.56 1.82 -3.40
N GLY A 31 4.42 2.22 -3.97
CA GLY A 31 3.76 1.48 -5.05
C GLY A 31 2.95 0.25 -4.61
N LYS A 32 2.51 0.18 -3.34
CA LYS A 32 1.75 -0.98 -2.82
C LYS A 32 0.53 -1.34 -3.65
N SER A 33 -0.35 -0.36 -3.94
CA SER A 33 -1.54 -0.56 -4.75
C SER A 33 -1.20 -0.99 -6.18
N THR A 34 -0.08 -0.49 -6.74
CA THR A 34 0.43 -0.91 -8.05
C THR A 34 0.86 -2.37 -8.04
N GLU A 35 1.61 -2.80 -7.02
CA GLU A 35 2.03 -4.20 -6.86
C GLU A 35 0.83 -5.12 -6.62
N LEU A 36 -0.14 -4.70 -5.81
CA LEU A 36 -1.42 -5.41 -5.61
C LEU A 36 -2.10 -5.66 -6.96
N MET A 37 -2.34 -4.60 -7.73
CA MET A 37 -3.01 -4.70 -9.02
C MET A 37 -2.21 -5.54 -10.01
N ARG A 38 -0.88 -5.44 -10.01
CA ARG A 38 -0.01 -6.29 -10.83
C ARG A 38 -0.20 -7.77 -10.49
N ARG A 39 -0.27 -8.12 -9.21
CA ARG A 39 -0.49 -9.52 -8.78
C ARG A 39 -1.89 -10.00 -9.13
N VAL A 40 -2.93 -9.21 -8.89
CA VAL A 40 -4.31 -9.56 -9.23
C VAL A 40 -4.48 -9.73 -10.75
N ARG A 41 -3.90 -8.83 -11.56
CA ARG A 41 -3.96 -8.89 -13.03
C ARG A 41 -3.33 -10.16 -13.62
N ARG A 42 -2.31 -10.74 -12.97
CA ARG A 42 -1.74 -12.05 -13.38
C ARG A 42 -2.78 -13.17 -13.32
N PHE A 43 -3.63 -13.18 -12.29
CA PHE A 43 -4.72 -14.15 -12.17
C PHE A 43 -5.87 -13.84 -13.13
N GLN A 44 -6.21 -12.56 -13.30
CA GLN A 44 -7.25 -12.15 -14.25
C GLN A 44 -6.91 -12.55 -15.69
N ILE A 45 -5.66 -12.36 -16.13
CA ILE A 45 -5.20 -12.79 -17.47
C ILE A 45 -5.36 -14.31 -17.65
N ALA A 46 -5.11 -15.08 -16.58
CA ALA A 46 -5.34 -16.51 -16.52
C ALA A 46 -6.83 -16.90 -16.29
N GLN A 47 -7.77 -15.97 -16.50
CA GLN A 47 -9.22 -16.18 -16.45
C GLN A 47 -9.79 -16.51 -15.05
N TYR A 48 -9.05 -16.22 -13.97
CA TYR A 48 -9.61 -16.30 -12.62
C TYR A 48 -10.58 -15.14 -12.37
N LYS A 49 -11.73 -15.44 -11.75
CA LYS A 49 -12.61 -14.40 -11.20
C LYS A 49 -11.88 -13.71 -10.05
N CYS A 50 -11.71 -12.40 -10.19
CA CYS A 50 -10.99 -11.55 -9.24
C CYS A 50 -11.93 -10.46 -8.71
N LEU A 51 -11.76 -10.11 -7.44
CA LEU A 51 -12.40 -8.96 -6.81
C LEU A 51 -11.31 -8.07 -6.21
N VAL A 52 -11.43 -6.75 -6.33
CA VAL A 52 -10.61 -5.80 -5.58
C VAL A 52 -11.50 -4.99 -4.66
N ILE A 53 -11.12 -4.88 -3.40
CA ILE A 53 -11.81 -4.12 -2.37
C ILE A 53 -10.93 -2.93 -1.99
N LYS A 54 -11.53 -1.75 -1.86
CA LYS A 54 -10.85 -0.52 -1.43
C LYS A 54 -11.55 0.11 -0.25
N TYR A 55 -10.78 0.84 0.57
CA TYR A 55 -11.36 1.58 1.69
C TYR A 55 -12.24 2.73 1.20
N ALA A 56 -13.52 2.74 1.58
CA ALA A 56 -14.51 3.67 1.03
C ALA A 56 -14.25 5.13 1.39
N ARG A 57 -13.64 5.42 2.54
CA ARG A 57 -13.31 6.79 2.94
C ARG A 57 -12.05 7.33 2.29
N ASP A 58 -11.29 6.49 1.59
CA ASP A 58 -10.18 6.95 0.76
C ASP A 58 -10.68 7.40 -0.61
N THR A 59 -10.97 8.70 -0.72
CA THR A 59 -11.47 9.35 -1.93
C THR A 59 -10.39 10.07 -2.74
N ARG A 60 -9.10 9.87 -2.39
CA ARG A 60 -7.96 10.51 -3.07
C ARG A 60 -7.84 10.10 -4.54
N TYR A 61 -8.34 8.92 -4.88
CA TYR A 61 -8.34 8.35 -6.22
C TYR A 61 -9.76 7.88 -6.58
N SER A 62 -10.09 7.88 -7.87
CA SER A 62 -11.41 7.45 -8.36
C SER A 62 -11.70 5.98 -7.99
N SER A 63 -12.95 5.53 -8.14
CA SER A 63 -13.34 4.13 -7.92
C SER A 63 -12.67 3.11 -8.85
N LEU A 64 -11.94 3.59 -9.87
CA LEU A 64 -11.35 2.77 -10.90
C LEU A 64 -9.82 2.69 -10.70
N PHE A 65 -9.29 1.48 -10.60
CA PHE A 65 -7.85 1.26 -10.80
C PHE A 65 -7.54 1.43 -12.29
N SER A 66 -7.17 2.65 -12.68
CA SER A 66 -6.82 2.97 -14.06
C SER A 66 -5.37 2.60 -14.33
N THR A 67 -5.16 1.51 -15.06
CA THR A 67 -3.93 1.34 -15.85
C THR A 67 -4.15 1.93 -17.24
N HIS A 68 -3.08 2.43 -17.86
CA HIS A 68 -3.11 3.01 -19.23
C HIS A 68 -3.66 2.04 -20.30
N ASP A 69 -3.72 0.74 -20.01
CA ASP A 69 -4.46 -0.24 -20.79
C ASP A 69 -5.92 -0.26 -20.35
N ARG A 70 -6.86 -0.10 -21.29
CA ARG A 70 -8.33 0.04 -21.13
C ARG A 70 -9.07 -1.10 -20.39
N ASN A 71 -8.37 -1.96 -19.66
CA ASN A 71 -8.92 -2.98 -18.77
C ASN A 71 -8.90 -2.46 -17.32
N THR A 72 -9.85 -1.60 -16.98
CA THR A 72 -10.09 -1.23 -15.58
C THR A 72 -10.75 -2.40 -14.86
N MET A 73 -10.17 -2.86 -13.75
CA MET A 73 -10.85 -3.74 -12.80
C MET A 73 -11.67 -2.84 -11.86
N GLU A 74 -12.97 -3.11 -11.76
CA GLU A 74 -13.84 -2.40 -10.84
C GLU A 74 -13.49 -2.78 -9.40
N ALA A 75 -13.34 -1.78 -8.53
CA ALA A 75 -13.04 -1.98 -7.12
C ALA A 75 -14.29 -1.71 -6.29
N LEU A 76 -14.67 -2.67 -5.43
CA LEU A 76 -15.77 -2.50 -4.50
C LEU A 76 -15.30 -1.63 -3.30
N PRO A 77 -15.91 -0.46 -3.08
CA PRO A 77 -15.64 0.34 -1.89
C PRO A 77 -16.31 -0.28 -0.67
N ALA A 78 -15.57 -0.43 0.43
CA ALA A 78 -16.09 -0.90 1.71
C ALA A 78 -15.42 -0.22 2.90
N CYS A 79 -16.10 -0.17 4.04
CA CYS A 79 -15.49 0.20 5.33
C CYS A 79 -15.20 -1.03 6.20
N LEU A 80 -15.96 -2.10 6.01
CA LEU A 80 -15.82 -3.38 6.68
C LEU A 80 -15.85 -4.48 5.62
N LEU A 81 -14.97 -5.46 5.75
CA LEU A 81 -14.88 -6.55 4.77
C LEU A 81 -16.05 -7.52 4.89
N ARG A 82 -16.66 -7.61 6.07
CA ARG A 82 -17.87 -8.42 6.27
C ARG A 82 -19.04 -8.02 5.36
N ASP A 83 -19.10 -6.74 4.98
CA ASP A 83 -20.17 -6.18 4.16
C ASP A 83 -20.08 -6.66 2.70
N VAL A 84 -18.90 -7.14 2.27
CA VAL A 84 -18.61 -7.63 0.91
C VAL A 84 -18.29 -9.13 0.88
N ILE A 85 -18.63 -9.87 1.93
CA ILE A 85 -18.40 -11.33 2.00
C ILE A 85 -19.09 -12.08 0.86
N GLN A 86 -20.32 -11.68 0.51
CA GLN A 86 -21.09 -12.37 -0.53
C GLN A 86 -20.40 -12.24 -1.90
N ASP A 87 -19.92 -11.04 -2.23
CA ASP A 87 -19.13 -10.80 -3.45
C ASP A 87 -17.80 -11.58 -3.42
N ALA A 88 -17.13 -11.59 -2.27
CA ALA A 88 -15.86 -12.28 -2.07
C ALA A 88 -15.99 -13.82 -2.18
N GLN A 89 -17.14 -14.39 -1.80
CA GLN A 89 -17.39 -15.83 -1.93
C GLN A 89 -17.43 -16.29 -3.39
N GLY A 90 -17.89 -15.45 -4.31
CA GLY A 90 -18.05 -15.77 -5.74
C GLY A 90 -16.76 -15.72 -6.57
N VAL A 91 -15.63 -15.31 -5.98
CA VAL A 91 -14.35 -15.13 -6.67
C VAL A 91 -13.25 -16.06 -6.14
N ALA A 92 -12.19 -16.24 -6.93
CA ALA A 92 -11.04 -17.06 -6.57
C ALA A 92 -9.88 -16.21 -5.98
N VAL A 93 -9.80 -14.94 -6.37
CA VAL A 93 -8.74 -14.02 -5.97
C VAL A 93 -9.35 -12.73 -5.43
N ILE A 94 -8.90 -12.31 -4.25
CA ILE A 94 -9.37 -11.11 -3.58
C ILE A 94 -8.16 -10.20 -3.35
N GLY A 95 -8.17 -9.01 -3.95
CA GLY A 95 -7.25 -7.94 -3.64
C GLY A 95 -7.85 -6.97 -2.63
N ILE A 96 -7.11 -6.55 -1.61
CA ILE A 96 -7.55 -5.57 -0.62
C ILE A 96 -6.52 -4.45 -0.59
N ASP A 97 -6.94 -3.24 -0.96
CA ASP A 97 -6.11 -2.04 -0.88
C ASP A 97 -6.40 -1.26 0.40
N GLU A 98 -5.36 -0.60 0.92
CA GLU A 98 -5.39 0.12 2.20
C GLU A 98 -5.91 -0.76 3.37
N GLY A 99 -5.46 -2.01 3.42
CA GLY A 99 -5.89 -3.06 4.35
C GLY A 99 -5.85 -2.67 5.83
N GLN A 100 -4.98 -1.72 6.22
CA GLN A 100 -4.85 -1.25 7.59
C GLN A 100 -6.09 -0.53 8.14
N PHE A 101 -7.02 -0.07 7.29
CA PHE A 101 -8.25 0.60 7.70
C PHE A 101 -9.40 -0.36 8.01
N PHE A 102 -9.26 -1.64 7.67
CA PHE A 102 -10.29 -2.64 7.92
C PHE A 102 -10.05 -3.33 9.27
N PRO A 103 -10.90 -3.12 10.28
CA PRO A 103 -10.71 -3.73 11.60
C PRO A 103 -10.88 -5.26 11.57
N ASP A 104 -11.68 -5.77 10.62
CA ASP A 104 -11.97 -7.18 10.40
C ASP A 104 -11.02 -7.87 9.39
N ILE A 105 -9.89 -7.23 9.04
CA ILE A 105 -8.93 -7.73 8.04
C ILE A 105 -8.40 -9.13 8.35
N VAL A 106 -8.07 -9.41 9.61
CA VAL A 106 -7.43 -10.68 10.01
C VAL A 106 -8.39 -11.84 9.83
N GLU A 107 -9.58 -11.73 10.44
CA GLU A 107 -10.62 -12.76 10.37
C GLU A 107 -11.08 -12.99 8.93
N PHE A 108 -11.28 -11.90 8.17
CA PHE A 108 -11.69 -12.02 6.77
C PHE A 108 -10.64 -12.75 5.92
N CYS A 109 -9.36 -12.36 6.01
CA CYS A 109 -8.31 -12.97 5.20
C CYS A 109 -8.13 -14.45 5.53
N GLU A 110 -8.12 -14.80 6.81
CA GLU A 110 -7.98 -16.17 7.28
C GLU A 110 -9.14 -17.06 6.81
N ASN A 111 -10.38 -16.60 6.98
CA ASN A 111 -11.56 -17.33 6.53
C ASN A 111 -11.58 -17.53 5.01
N MET A 112 -11.23 -16.48 4.25
CA MET A 112 -11.20 -16.56 2.78
C MET A 112 -10.08 -17.49 2.29
N ALA A 113 -8.89 -17.42 2.89
CA ALA A 113 -7.80 -18.33 2.55
C ALA A 113 -8.13 -19.78 2.90
N ASN A 114 -8.69 -20.05 4.10
CA ASN A 114 -9.14 -21.39 4.48
C ASN A 114 -10.25 -21.93 3.57
N SER A 115 -11.04 -21.06 2.94
CA SER A 115 -12.02 -21.42 1.90
C SER A 115 -11.41 -21.66 0.50
N GLY A 116 -10.08 -21.66 0.38
CA GLY A 116 -9.36 -21.96 -0.86
C GLY A 116 -9.06 -20.76 -1.75
N LYS A 117 -9.24 -19.52 -1.27
CA LYS A 117 -9.04 -18.29 -2.06
C LYS A 117 -7.63 -17.74 -1.91
N THR A 118 -7.14 -17.06 -2.96
CA THR A 118 -5.91 -16.26 -2.87
C THR A 118 -6.27 -14.85 -2.44
N VAL A 119 -5.84 -14.45 -1.24
CA VAL A 119 -6.06 -13.12 -0.68
C VAL A 119 -4.75 -12.32 -0.76
N ILE A 120 -4.80 -11.14 -1.37
CA ILE A 120 -3.63 -10.27 -1.55
C ILE A 120 -3.95 -8.92 -0.90
N VAL A 121 -3.18 -8.55 0.12
CA VAL A 121 -3.42 -7.37 0.93
C VAL A 121 -2.30 -6.37 0.73
N ALA A 122 -2.62 -5.16 0.29
CA ALA A 122 -1.72 -4.01 0.32
C ALA A 122 -2.07 -3.13 1.51
N ALA A 123 -1.08 -2.80 2.34
CA ALA A 123 -1.32 -2.01 3.54
C ALA A 123 -0.07 -1.28 4.03
N LEU A 124 -0.28 -0.22 4.81
CA LEU A 124 0.78 0.39 5.61
C LEU A 124 1.14 -0.52 6.78
N ASP A 125 2.42 -0.77 7.02
CA ASP A 125 2.87 -1.52 8.22
C ASP A 125 2.83 -0.67 9.48
N GLY A 126 3.02 0.64 9.34
CA GLY A 126 3.01 1.56 10.46
C GLY A 126 2.40 2.93 10.16
N THR A 127 1.93 3.58 11.22
CA THR A 127 1.38 4.93 11.21
C THR A 127 2.49 5.98 11.00
N PHE A 128 2.11 7.26 10.91
CA PHE A 128 3.07 8.37 10.86
C PHE A 128 4.01 8.43 12.08
N GLN A 129 3.65 7.77 13.18
CA GLN A 129 4.43 7.66 14.42
C GLN A 129 5.33 6.40 14.44
N ARG A 130 5.34 5.62 13.35
CA ARG A 130 6.02 4.31 13.25
C ARG A 130 5.53 3.26 14.26
N LYS A 131 4.30 3.40 14.73
CA LYS A 131 3.57 2.37 15.49
C LYS A 131 2.83 1.45 14.52
N ALA A 132 2.58 0.21 14.93
CA ALA A 132 1.76 -0.72 14.14
C ALA A 132 0.43 -0.07 13.73
N PHE A 133 0.03 -0.23 12.46
CA PHE A 133 -1.21 0.35 11.96
C PHE A 133 -2.37 -0.65 12.10
N GLY A 134 -3.30 -0.35 13.02
CA GLY A 134 -4.46 -1.21 13.25
C GLY A 134 -4.03 -2.63 13.62
N THR A 135 -4.66 -3.63 13.00
CA THR A 135 -4.39 -5.06 13.23
C THR A 135 -3.57 -5.70 12.10
N ILE A 136 -3.02 -4.91 11.18
CA ILE A 136 -2.41 -5.43 9.94
C ILE A 136 -1.24 -6.38 10.18
N LEU A 137 -0.43 -6.13 11.22
CA LEU A 137 0.74 -6.96 11.52
C LEU A 137 0.36 -8.35 12.03
N ASN A 138 -0.88 -8.54 12.49
CA ASN A 138 -1.40 -9.85 12.89
C ASN A 138 -1.62 -10.78 11.69
N LEU A 139 -1.62 -10.27 10.44
CA LEU A 139 -1.60 -11.12 9.24
C LEU A 139 -0.24 -11.76 8.98
N VAL A 140 0.86 -11.19 9.48
CA VAL A 140 2.22 -11.66 9.14
C VAL A 140 2.44 -13.13 9.50
N PRO A 141 2.03 -13.64 10.69
CA PRO A 141 2.18 -15.05 11.02
C PRO A 141 1.27 -15.99 10.21
N LEU A 142 0.18 -15.46 9.63
CA LEU A 142 -0.81 -16.22 8.88
C LEU A 142 -0.49 -16.26 7.37
N ALA A 143 0.39 -15.38 6.91
CA ALA A 143 0.65 -15.18 5.49
C ALA A 143 1.79 -16.04 4.95
N GLU A 144 1.56 -16.69 3.81
CA GLU A 144 2.58 -17.44 3.08
C GLU A 144 3.61 -16.54 2.39
N SER A 145 3.28 -15.27 2.14
CA SER A 145 4.18 -14.30 1.53
C SER A 145 4.01 -12.94 2.18
N VAL A 146 5.10 -12.39 2.72
CA VAL A 146 5.16 -11.01 3.21
C VAL A 146 6.31 -10.28 2.53
N VAL A 147 6.01 -9.16 1.88
CA VAL A 147 7.03 -8.26 1.31
C VAL A 147 6.84 -6.86 1.87
N LYS A 148 7.93 -6.16 2.17
CA LYS A 148 7.90 -4.75 2.53
C LYS A 148 8.59 -3.94 1.45
N LEU A 149 7.82 -3.18 0.69
CA LEU A 149 8.30 -2.29 -0.35
C LEU A 149 8.96 -1.05 0.27
N THR A 150 9.94 -0.50 -0.42
CA THR A 150 10.57 0.79 -0.11
C THR A 150 10.06 1.87 -1.08
N ALA A 151 10.10 3.12 -0.64
CA ALA A 151 9.86 4.29 -1.48
C ALA A 151 11.17 5.08 -1.67
N VAL A 152 11.11 6.22 -2.35
CA VAL A 152 12.20 7.20 -2.38
C VAL A 152 11.95 8.27 -1.31
N CYS A 153 12.99 8.63 -0.56
CA CYS A 153 12.94 9.68 0.45
C CYS A 153 12.75 11.05 -0.22
N MET A 154 11.66 11.74 0.11
CA MET A 154 11.35 13.05 -0.46
C MET A 154 12.26 14.18 0.08
N GLU A 155 13.06 13.92 1.12
CA GLU A 155 14.01 14.90 1.67
C GLU A 155 15.45 14.70 1.18
N CYS A 156 15.89 13.46 0.98
CA CYS A 156 17.30 13.15 0.65
C CYS A 156 17.51 12.13 -0.47
N PHE A 157 16.43 11.69 -1.12
CA PHE A 157 16.44 10.82 -2.30
C PHE A 157 17.05 9.41 -2.13
N ARG A 158 17.35 9.00 -0.89
CA ARG A 158 17.69 7.61 -0.53
C ARG A 158 16.44 6.75 -0.35
N GLU A 159 16.60 5.45 -0.13
CA GLU A 159 15.47 4.57 0.19
C GLU A 159 14.72 5.04 1.45
N ALA A 160 13.40 5.06 1.34
CA ALA A 160 12.47 5.42 2.39
C ALA A 160 11.66 4.21 2.85
N ALA A 161 11.60 4.04 4.17
CA ALA A 161 10.88 2.94 4.81
C ALA A 161 9.74 3.44 5.72
N TYR A 162 9.55 4.76 5.84
CA TYR A 162 8.60 5.38 6.75
C TYR A 162 7.79 6.46 6.07
N THR A 163 6.59 6.69 6.59
CA THR A 163 5.74 7.83 6.24
C THR A 163 5.84 8.86 7.35
N LYS A 164 6.16 10.11 7.01
CA LYS A 164 6.19 11.26 7.94
C LYS A 164 5.02 12.18 7.61
N ARG A 165 4.21 12.53 8.61
CA ARG A 165 3.18 13.56 8.49
C ARG A 165 3.83 14.94 8.56
N LEU A 166 3.36 15.87 7.71
CA LEU A 166 3.84 17.25 7.65
C LEU A 166 3.07 18.18 8.59
N GLY A 167 1.77 17.92 8.78
CA GLY A 167 0.91 18.68 9.68
C GLY A 167 1.05 18.27 11.16
N VAL A 168 0.29 18.97 12.01
CA VAL A 168 0.31 18.83 13.48
C VAL A 168 -0.81 17.93 14.02
N GLU A 169 -1.65 17.37 13.14
CA GLU A 169 -2.77 16.53 13.52
C GLU A 169 -2.26 15.29 14.26
N LYS A 170 -2.94 14.94 15.35
CA LYS A 170 -2.59 13.78 16.20
C LYS A 170 -3.36 12.51 15.83
N GLU A 171 -4.48 12.65 15.14
CA GLU A 171 -5.34 11.53 14.75
C GLU A 171 -4.60 10.53 13.83
N VAL A 172 -4.80 9.23 14.04
CA VAL A 172 -4.12 8.21 13.23
C VAL A 172 -4.63 8.21 11.79
N GLU A 173 -5.95 8.21 11.61
CA GLU A 173 -6.62 8.25 10.30
C GLU A 173 -6.81 9.69 9.84
N VAL A 174 -5.89 10.16 8.99
CA VAL A 174 -6.05 11.42 8.26
C VAL A 174 -5.74 11.15 6.79
N ILE A 175 -6.77 11.17 5.95
CA ILE A 175 -6.62 10.94 4.51
C ILE A 175 -5.91 12.14 3.87
N GLY A 176 -4.87 11.86 3.07
CA GLY A 176 -4.08 12.87 2.36
C GLY A 176 -3.03 12.24 1.44
N GLY A 177 -2.51 13.02 0.49
CA GLY A 177 -1.46 12.61 -0.44
C GLY A 177 -0.09 13.17 -0.02
N ALA A 178 0.70 13.56 -1.02
CA ALA A 178 2.02 14.17 -0.82
C ALA A 178 1.95 15.56 -0.14
N ASP A 179 0.77 16.18 -0.15
CA ASP A 179 0.48 17.44 0.55
C ASP A 179 0.51 17.29 2.07
N LYS A 180 0.17 16.11 2.61
CA LYS A 180 0.16 15.84 4.06
C LYS A 180 1.28 14.90 4.51
N TYR A 181 1.84 14.12 3.61
CA TYR A 181 2.76 13.03 3.95
C TYR A 181 3.97 12.97 3.03
N HIS A 182 5.14 12.71 3.60
CA HIS A 182 6.35 12.37 2.86
C HIS A 182 6.79 10.94 3.15
N SER A 183 7.24 10.22 2.12
CA SER A 183 8.09 9.05 2.33
C SER A 183 9.49 9.51 2.75
N VAL A 184 10.00 8.98 3.86
CA VAL A 184 11.30 9.38 4.41
C VAL A 184 12.16 8.20 4.82
N CYS A 185 13.47 8.39 4.72
CA CYS A 185 14.45 7.48 5.29
C CYS A 185 14.54 7.66 6.81
N ARG A 186 15.29 6.77 7.48
CA ARG A 186 15.46 6.79 8.94
C ARG A 186 15.97 8.13 9.47
N LEU A 187 16.94 8.74 8.80
CA LEU A 187 17.55 10.00 9.22
C LEU A 187 16.57 11.17 9.09
N CYS A 188 15.93 11.29 7.93
CA CYS A 188 14.96 12.36 7.63
C CYS A 188 13.70 12.29 8.50
N TYR A 189 13.30 11.09 8.93
CA TYR A 189 12.19 10.92 9.88
C TYR A 189 12.42 11.70 11.18
N PHE A 190 13.63 11.61 11.76
CA PHE A 190 13.98 12.29 13.02
C PHE A 190 14.49 13.72 12.84
N LYS A 191 14.64 14.19 11.61
CA LYS A 191 15.07 15.56 11.34
C LYS A 191 13.95 16.53 11.76
N LYS A 192 14.28 17.41 12.71
CA LYS A 192 13.40 18.53 13.08
C LYS A 192 13.21 19.44 11.86
N PRO A 193 11.99 19.94 11.61
CA PRO A 193 11.79 20.95 10.57
C PRO A 193 12.69 22.16 10.87
N SER A 194 13.55 22.52 9.93
CA SER A 194 14.38 23.72 10.03
C SER A 194 13.49 24.93 9.79
N GLY A 195 12.88 25.47 10.86
CA GLY A 195 12.04 26.67 10.75
C GLY A 195 11.05 26.97 11.88
N GLN A 196 11.09 26.30 13.04
CA GLN A 196 10.27 26.69 14.20
C GLN A 196 11.17 27.08 15.39
N PRO A 197 10.90 28.20 16.09
CA PRO A 197 11.62 28.52 17.31
C PRO A 197 11.39 27.43 18.35
N ALA A 198 12.45 27.07 19.07
CA ALA A 198 12.42 26.06 20.12
C ALA A 198 11.44 26.48 21.23
N VAL A 199 10.25 25.88 21.25
CA VAL A 199 9.46 25.81 22.46
C VAL A 199 10.02 24.64 23.27
N LEU A 200 10.56 24.98 24.44
CA LEU A 200 11.02 24.04 25.45
C LEU A 200 9.77 23.34 26.03
N ASP A 201 9.51 22.12 25.59
CA ASP A 201 8.75 21.17 26.39
C ASP A 201 9.66 19.98 26.69
N SER A 202 10.15 19.99 27.93
CA SER A 202 10.69 18.84 28.62
C SER A 202 9.56 17.83 28.84
N GLU A 203 9.62 16.67 28.20
CA GLU A 203 9.44 15.35 28.83
C GLU A 203 10.04 14.28 27.90
N GLU A 204 10.98 13.51 28.45
CA GLU A 204 11.83 12.57 27.74
C GLU A 204 11.07 11.28 27.41
N ASN A 205 11.00 10.91 26.12
CA ASN A 205 10.80 9.53 25.72
C ASN A 205 12.14 8.97 25.20
N LYS A 206 13.00 8.58 26.14
CA LYS A 206 14.34 8.01 25.91
C LYS A 206 14.27 6.53 25.55
N GLU A 207 13.61 6.15 24.46
CA GLU A 207 13.71 4.79 23.93
C GLU A 207 13.76 4.80 22.40
N ASN A 208 14.89 5.28 21.87
CA ASN A 208 15.55 4.86 20.62
C ASN A 208 16.35 6.03 20.04
N CYS A 209 17.57 6.22 20.54
CA CYS A 209 18.57 7.03 19.86
C CYS A 209 19.71 6.11 19.43
N PRO A 210 19.95 5.87 18.14
CA PRO A 210 21.18 5.21 17.71
C PRO A 210 22.35 6.17 17.89
N MET A 211 23.41 5.67 18.54
CA MET A 211 24.69 6.35 18.76
C MET A 211 25.24 6.95 17.45
N THR A 212 25.71 8.20 17.53
CA THR A 212 26.26 8.96 16.43
C THR A 212 27.66 8.47 16.05
N LEU A 213 27.85 8.07 14.80
CA LEU A 213 29.17 7.83 14.20
C LEU A 213 29.41 8.85 13.07
N GLY A 214 30.59 9.47 13.15
CA GLY A 214 31.20 10.54 12.35
C GLY A 214 30.63 10.93 10.98
N LYS A 215 30.56 12.24 10.75
CA LYS A 215 30.45 12.86 9.41
C LYS A 215 31.71 12.57 8.58
N PRO A 216 31.55 12.46 7.24
CA PRO A 216 32.37 13.29 6.35
C PRO A 216 31.50 14.28 5.58
N ALA A 217 32.05 15.48 5.38
CA ALA A 217 31.49 16.56 4.58
C ALA A 217 31.65 16.26 3.09
N GLU A 218 30.66 16.65 2.26
CA GLU A 218 30.93 17.02 0.86
C GLU A 218 29.78 17.81 0.20
N ALA A 219 30.13 18.47 -0.89
CA ALA A 219 29.65 19.75 -1.39
C ALA A 219 28.19 19.83 -1.87
N ALA A 220 27.57 20.98 -1.60
CA ALA A 220 26.29 21.38 -2.17
C ALA A 220 26.47 21.89 -3.61
N GLY A 221 26.04 21.10 -4.59
CA GLY A 221 25.85 21.56 -5.98
C GLY A 221 24.36 21.75 -6.25
N VAL A 222 23.90 23.00 -6.35
CA VAL A 222 22.54 23.32 -6.79
C VAL A 222 22.44 23.05 -8.29
N ARG A 223 21.79 21.95 -8.69
CA ARG A 223 21.37 21.75 -10.09
C ARG A 223 19.93 22.20 -10.23
N LYS A 224 19.71 23.31 -10.96
CA LYS A 224 18.39 23.75 -11.41
C LYS A 224 17.85 22.69 -12.38
N LEU A 225 16.70 22.09 -12.05
CA LEU A 225 15.92 21.25 -12.95
C LEU A 225 14.62 22.00 -13.25
N PHE A 226 14.43 22.35 -14.52
CA PHE A 226 13.17 22.59 -15.28
C PHE A 226 13.52 23.53 -16.45
N ALA A 227 14.02 22.97 -17.55
CA ALA A 227 13.96 23.63 -18.84
C ALA A 227 12.69 23.15 -19.55
N THR A 228 11.81 24.09 -19.87
CA THR A 228 10.59 23.87 -20.63
C THR A 228 10.94 23.44 -22.06
N HIS A 229 10.63 22.20 -22.41
CA HIS A 229 10.67 21.77 -23.81
C HIS A 229 9.49 22.41 -24.57
N GLN A 230 9.80 23.37 -25.45
CA GLN A 230 8.87 23.81 -26.50
C GLN A 230 8.71 22.69 -27.53
N ILE A 231 7.47 22.25 -27.72
CA ILE A 231 7.05 21.33 -28.78
C ILE A 231 7.11 22.09 -30.10
N ARG A 232 8.04 21.74 -30.99
CA ARG A 232 7.97 22.15 -32.40
C ARG A 232 7.04 21.19 -33.15
N GLN A 233 5.93 21.74 -33.64
CA GLN A 233 5.04 21.09 -34.60
C GLN A 233 5.82 20.73 -35.87
N CYS A 234 5.68 19.49 -36.32
CA CYS A 234 6.16 19.05 -37.63
C CYS A 234 5.05 19.38 -38.65
N SER A 235 5.27 20.40 -39.49
CA SER A 235 4.40 20.73 -40.62
C SER A 235 4.75 19.84 -41.81
N GLN A 236 3.74 19.18 -42.36
CA GLN A 236 3.75 18.58 -43.69
C GLN A 236 4.02 19.65 -44.76
N ALA A 237 4.78 19.30 -45.80
CA ALA A 237 4.52 19.76 -47.18
C ALA A 237 5.36 18.94 -48.19
N ASN A 238 4.64 18.39 -49.17
CA ASN A 238 4.98 18.07 -50.57
C ASN A 238 6.34 17.48 -50.94
#